data_AF-A0A4Q3VSW9-F1
#
_entry.id   AF-A0A4Q3VSW9-F1
#
_cell.length_a   1.000
_cell.length_b   1.000
_cell.length_c   1.000
_cell.angle_alpha   90.00
_cell.angle_beta   90.00
_cell.angle_gamma   90.00
#
_symmetry.space_group_name_H-M   'P 1'
#
loop_
_entity.id
_entity.type
_entity.pdbx_description
1 polymer ?
#
loop_
_entity_poly.entity_id
_entity_poly.type
_entity_poly.pdbx_seq_one_letter_code
_entity_poly.pdbx_strand_id
1 'polypeptide(L)'
;SVLVKAVLHKKIKVQSIIPEKMESYPWRGHMGFHLIGEVARIIKESRTTLVFTNVRSACELWYQRLLDYEPDFAGEIAMHHGSIDRDVRIWVENAIRDEKLKAVVCTSSLDLGVDFAPVETIIQIGGPKGVARFMQRAGRSNHRPGKESLIYFLATHAIELVEASALKKAVENSVVEDRIPYLNSWDVLVQYCNTLAVSDGFFPDEIFQEVQSTFCYQGIDRDNWQWILNFITRGSQSLQAYDEYKKVEIEQDGRYKINKRSIAMHHRMQIGTIVSDATMQVKFMSGGFIGSIEEWFVSKLKPGDVFQFAGKQLELYRVKNMQVLVRKASRKPTRFASWMGGRLALSAQMSELLRQELYSANHGTKSPELAAMEPVFRRQRKESIVPDASEFLIETFKTREGFHAIFYPFEGRFVHEALASLLAYRISLLEPITFSLAYNDYGFELLSDKEFDMQQVIDNDLFTVRHVHQDLQTSLNATEMARRKFRDIGVIAGLVFTGYPGKVVKTKHLQSSTQLLFEVFKDYEPDNLLLQQAYRETFEHQLEEGRLIQALERIESQTLIWKECEKPTPFSFPIITDRLREKLSSETLAERIAKMTASYLK
;
A
#
# COMPACT_ATOMS: atom_id res chain seq x y z
N SER A 1 6.43 -12.52 26.95
CA SER A 1 5.26 -13.11 26.26
C SER A 1 5.45 -14.62 26.19
N VAL A 2 4.38 -15.41 26.27
CA VAL A 2 4.41 -16.87 26.04
C VAL A 2 3.90 -17.11 24.62
N LEU A 3 4.73 -17.71 23.76
CA LEU A 3 4.31 -18.06 22.41
C LEU A 3 3.38 -19.28 22.48
N VAL A 4 2.08 -19.06 22.29
CA VAL A 4 1.11 -20.17 22.16
C VAL A 4 1.04 -20.55 20.68
N LYS A 5 1.69 -21.66 20.31
CA LYS A 5 1.70 -22.17 18.94
C LYS A 5 1.19 -23.60 18.91
N ALA A 6 0.18 -23.85 18.08
CA ALA A 6 -0.25 -25.22 17.78
C ALA A 6 0.82 -25.92 16.92
N VAL A 7 1.23 -27.13 17.30
CA VAL A 7 2.15 -27.96 16.52
C VAL A 7 1.36 -28.69 15.43
N LEU A 8 0.86 -27.92 14.46
CA LEU A 8 0.12 -28.45 13.30
C LEU A 8 0.94 -28.18 12.03
N HIS A 9 1.45 -29.24 11.41
CA HIS A 9 2.15 -29.16 10.13
C HIS A 9 1.15 -29.36 8.98
N LYS A 10 0.53 -28.27 8.55
CA LYS A 10 -0.28 -28.27 7.34
C LYS A 10 0.63 -28.26 6.11
N LYS A 11 0.52 -29.28 5.25
CA LYS A 11 1.25 -29.34 3.98
C LYS A 11 0.60 -28.37 2.98
N ILE A 12 1.39 -27.43 2.47
CA ILE A 12 0.97 -26.50 1.43
C ILE A 12 1.86 -26.74 0.22
N LYS A 13 1.25 -27.16 -0.88
CA LYS A 13 1.90 -27.35 -2.18
C LYS A 13 1.68 -26.10 -3.01
N VAL A 14 2.77 -25.41 -3.32
CA VAL A 14 2.78 -24.21 -4.16
C VAL A 14 3.23 -24.60 -5.57
N GLN A 15 2.42 -24.28 -6.58
CA GLN A 15 2.74 -24.52 -7.98
C GLN A 15 2.72 -23.22 -8.78
N SER A 16 3.83 -22.85 -9.39
CA SER A 16 3.86 -21.66 -10.25
C SER A 16 3.35 -22.01 -11.64
N ILE A 17 2.51 -21.15 -12.20
CA ILE A 17 2.10 -21.19 -13.60
C ILE A 17 3.19 -20.45 -14.39
N ILE A 18 4.09 -21.21 -15.01
CA ILE A 18 5.23 -20.68 -15.76
C ILE A 18 4.85 -20.65 -17.25
N PRO A 19 4.98 -19.52 -17.95
CA PRO A 19 4.72 -19.44 -19.38
C PRO A 19 5.73 -20.29 -20.16
N GLU A 20 5.29 -20.91 -21.26
CA GLU A 20 6.18 -21.69 -22.15
C GLU A 20 7.33 -20.85 -22.73
N LYS A 21 7.08 -19.57 -22.97
CA LYS A 21 8.06 -18.61 -23.49
C LYS A 21 8.16 -17.42 -22.56
N MET A 22 9.39 -17.11 -22.13
CA MET A 22 9.67 -15.92 -21.35
C MET A 22 10.29 -14.82 -22.21
N GLU A 23 9.65 -13.66 -22.24
CA GLU A 23 10.19 -12.47 -22.89
C GLU A 23 11.40 -11.92 -22.13
N SER A 24 12.39 -11.40 -22.85
CA SER A 24 13.63 -10.87 -22.28
C SER A 24 13.48 -9.48 -21.64
N TYR A 25 12.43 -8.75 -22.01
CA TYR A 25 12.07 -7.44 -21.44
C TYR A 25 10.68 -7.54 -20.81
N PRO A 26 10.56 -8.07 -19.60
CA PRO A 26 9.27 -8.20 -18.94
C PRO A 26 8.79 -6.83 -18.45
N TRP A 27 7.55 -6.45 -18.75
CA TRP A 27 6.97 -5.21 -18.25
C TRP A 27 5.75 -5.41 -17.37
N ARG A 28 5.52 -4.44 -16.49
CA ARG A 28 4.25 -4.31 -15.77
C ARG A 28 3.20 -3.78 -16.75
N GLY A 29 2.24 -4.61 -17.12
CA GLY A 29 1.20 -4.25 -18.11
C GLY A 29 0.12 -5.30 -18.26
N HIS A 30 0.54 -6.55 -18.13
CA HIS A 30 -0.30 -7.70 -18.34
C HIS A 30 -0.96 -8.07 -17.03
N MET A 31 -2.27 -8.24 -17.03
CA MET A 31 -2.98 -8.78 -15.88
C MET A 31 -2.76 -10.30 -15.74
N GLY A 32 -1.82 -10.88 -16.49
CA GLY A 32 -1.63 -12.32 -16.63
C GLY A 32 -2.53 -12.99 -17.67
N PHE A 33 -3.32 -12.26 -18.45
CA PHE A 33 -4.32 -12.83 -19.38
C PHE A 33 -3.74 -13.73 -20.47
N HIS A 34 -2.45 -13.61 -20.81
CA HIS A 34 -1.81 -14.54 -21.74
C HIS A 34 -1.78 -16.00 -21.21
N LEU A 35 -1.95 -16.18 -19.90
CA LEU A 35 -2.07 -17.48 -19.22
C LEU A 35 -3.53 -17.86 -18.90
N ILE A 36 -4.52 -17.20 -19.51
CA ILE A 36 -5.93 -17.48 -19.21
C ILE A 36 -6.33 -18.92 -19.51
N GLY A 37 -5.75 -19.53 -20.54
CA GLY A 37 -5.97 -20.94 -20.87
C GLY A 37 -5.50 -21.89 -19.77
N GLU A 38 -4.36 -21.59 -19.13
CA GLU A 38 -3.86 -22.35 -17.98
C GLU A 38 -4.79 -22.23 -16.77
N VAL A 39 -5.28 -21.02 -16.50
CA VAL A 39 -6.26 -20.78 -15.43
C VAL A 39 -7.57 -21.53 -15.70
N ALA A 40 -8.10 -21.44 -16.91
CA ALA A 40 -9.33 -22.14 -17.30
C ALA A 40 -9.17 -23.66 -17.20
N ARG A 41 -8.02 -24.21 -17.60
CA ARG A 41 -7.70 -25.64 -17.44
C ARG A 41 -7.71 -26.06 -15.97
N ILE A 42 -7.02 -25.33 -15.10
CA ILE A 42 -6.98 -25.62 -13.66
C ILE A 42 -8.39 -25.58 -13.05
N ILE A 43 -9.21 -24.59 -13.44
CA ILE A 43 -10.61 -24.50 -12.99
C ILE A 43 -11.43 -25.72 -13.44
N LYS A 44 -11.28 -26.16 -14.71
CA LYS A 44 -11.99 -27.34 -15.24
C LYS A 44 -11.59 -28.62 -14.49
N GLU A 45 -10.30 -28.79 -14.22
CA GLU A 45 -9.74 -29.97 -13.54
C GLU A 45 -10.06 -30.00 -12.03
N SER A 46 -10.34 -28.86 -11.41
CA SER A 46 -10.68 -28.74 -9.99
C SER A 46 -12.18 -28.86 -9.74
N ARG A 47 -12.60 -29.40 -8.60
CA ARG A 47 -14.02 -29.41 -8.17
C ARG A 47 -14.51 -28.00 -7.84
N THR A 48 -13.72 -27.26 -7.07
CA THR A 48 -14.00 -25.88 -6.63
C THR A 48 -12.71 -25.07 -6.57
N THR A 49 -12.75 -23.83 -7.06
CA THR A 49 -11.58 -22.96 -7.17
C THR A 49 -11.85 -21.56 -6.62
N LEU A 50 -10.91 -21.00 -5.84
CA LEU A 50 -10.90 -19.56 -5.57
C LEU A 50 -9.77 -18.91 -6.37
N VAL A 51 -10.13 -17.88 -7.14
CA VAL A 51 -9.19 -17.10 -7.95
C VAL A 51 -8.99 -15.74 -7.31
N PHE A 52 -7.91 -15.60 -6.53
CA PHE A 52 -7.60 -14.37 -5.82
C PHE A 52 -6.93 -13.35 -6.73
N THR A 53 -7.45 -12.12 -6.65
CA THR A 53 -6.87 -10.92 -7.25
C THR A 53 -6.64 -9.87 -6.16
N ASN A 54 -5.69 -8.95 -6.40
CA ASN A 54 -5.35 -7.93 -5.40
C ASN A 54 -6.31 -6.73 -5.40
N VAL A 55 -7.07 -6.50 -6.48
CA VAL A 55 -7.98 -5.34 -6.62
C VAL A 55 -9.32 -5.72 -7.21
N ARG A 56 -10.36 -4.95 -6.87
CA ARG A 56 -11.73 -5.16 -7.37
C ARG A 56 -11.82 -5.08 -8.89
N SER A 57 -11.14 -4.10 -9.50
CA SER A 57 -11.09 -3.97 -10.96
C SER A 57 -10.42 -5.17 -11.65
N ALA A 58 -9.45 -5.82 -10.99
CA ALA A 58 -8.81 -7.03 -11.49
C ALA A 58 -9.74 -8.23 -11.38
N CYS A 59 -10.47 -8.34 -10.27
CA CYS A 59 -11.49 -9.35 -10.05
C CYS A 59 -12.55 -9.31 -11.16
N GLU A 60 -13.11 -8.13 -11.42
CA GLU A 60 -14.11 -7.92 -12.48
C GLU A 60 -13.56 -8.27 -13.86
N LEU A 61 -12.36 -7.79 -14.18
CA LEU A 61 -11.76 -8.03 -15.50
C LEU A 61 -11.40 -9.51 -15.71
N TRP A 62 -10.88 -10.20 -14.69
CA TRP A 62 -10.59 -11.64 -14.78
C TRP A 62 -11.86 -12.48 -14.93
N TYR A 63 -12.93 -12.13 -14.21
CA TYR A 63 -14.22 -12.79 -14.37
C TYR A 63 -14.75 -12.66 -15.81
N GLN A 64 -14.76 -11.45 -16.36
CA GLN A 64 -15.23 -11.21 -17.74
C GLN A 64 -14.35 -11.97 -18.74
N ARG A 65 -13.03 -11.90 -18.60
CA ARG A 65 -12.10 -12.59 -19.51
C ARG A 65 -12.22 -14.10 -19.46
N LEU A 66 -12.50 -14.68 -18.29
CA LEU A 66 -12.72 -16.12 -18.17
C LEU A 66 -13.99 -16.56 -18.90
N LEU A 67 -15.06 -15.76 -18.84
CA LEU A 67 -16.28 -16.01 -19.60
C LEU A 67 -16.07 -15.82 -21.12
N ASP A 68 -15.32 -14.79 -21.52
CA ASP A 68 -15.01 -14.56 -22.93
C ASP A 68 -14.19 -15.72 -23.53
N TYR A 69 -13.25 -16.27 -22.76
CA TYR A 69 -12.39 -17.36 -23.17
C TYR A 69 -13.10 -18.72 -23.13
N GLU A 70 -13.92 -18.94 -22.10
CA GLU A 70 -14.65 -20.18 -21.87
C GLU A 70 -16.12 -19.88 -21.54
N PRO A 71 -16.99 -19.78 -22.56
CA PRO A 71 -18.40 -19.45 -22.38
C PRO A 71 -19.17 -20.45 -21.51
N ASP A 72 -18.73 -21.71 -21.45
CA ASP A 72 -19.35 -22.77 -20.63
C ASP A 72 -19.26 -22.49 -19.13
N PHE A 73 -18.37 -21.59 -18.69
CA PHE A 73 -18.33 -21.13 -17.30
C PHE A 73 -19.52 -20.25 -16.91
N ALA A 74 -20.36 -19.83 -17.85
CA ALA A 74 -21.56 -19.05 -17.56
C ALA A 74 -22.50 -19.81 -16.60
N GLY A 75 -22.72 -19.24 -15.42
CA GLY A 75 -23.51 -19.87 -14.35
C GLY A 75 -22.73 -20.81 -13.44
N GLU A 76 -21.50 -21.20 -13.81
CA GLU A 76 -20.62 -22.02 -12.97
C GLU A 76 -19.59 -21.20 -12.18
N ILE A 77 -19.37 -19.94 -12.56
CA ILE A 77 -18.45 -19.04 -11.86
C ILE A 77 -19.15 -17.77 -11.34
N ALA A 78 -18.59 -17.18 -10.29
CA ALA A 78 -19.09 -15.93 -9.70
C ALA A 78 -17.95 -14.98 -9.31
N MET A 79 -18.30 -13.73 -8.95
CA MET A 79 -17.38 -12.75 -8.36
C MET A 79 -17.66 -12.55 -6.88
N HIS A 80 -16.63 -12.20 -6.11
CA HIS A 80 -16.77 -11.86 -4.69
C HIS A 80 -15.81 -10.74 -4.25
N HIS A 81 -16.36 -9.57 -3.93
CA HIS A 81 -15.63 -8.46 -3.30
C HIS A 81 -16.55 -7.54 -2.50
N GLY A 82 -15.98 -6.68 -1.65
CA GLY A 82 -16.73 -5.85 -0.70
C GLY A 82 -17.76 -4.87 -1.31
N SER A 83 -17.68 -4.54 -2.60
CA SER A 83 -18.72 -3.75 -3.28
C SER A 83 -19.97 -4.54 -3.69
N ILE A 84 -19.95 -5.88 -3.60
CA ILE A 84 -21.09 -6.72 -3.98
C ILE A 84 -22.10 -6.72 -2.83
N ASP A 85 -23.39 -6.72 -3.20
CA ASP A 85 -24.49 -6.78 -2.24
C ASP A 85 -24.34 -7.94 -1.26
N ARG A 86 -24.79 -7.75 -0.02
CA ARG A 86 -24.63 -8.73 1.05
C ARG A 86 -25.32 -10.05 0.72
N ASP A 87 -26.54 -10.01 0.17
CA ASP A 87 -27.31 -11.22 -0.09
C ASP A 87 -26.69 -12.04 -1.22
N VAL A 88 -26.15 -11.35 -2.23
CA VAL A 88 -25.38 -11.97 -3.31
C VAL A 88 -24.09 -12.59 -2.76
N ARG A 89 -23.36 -11.91 -1.88
CA ARG A 89 -22.15 -12.48 -1.25
C ARG A 89 -22.46 -13.75 -0.47
N ILE A 90 -23.50 -13.73 0.37
CA ILE A 90 -23.94 -14.91 1.13
C ILE A 90 -24.33 -16.05 0.18
N TRP A 91 -25.01 -15.76 -0.91
CA TRP A 91 -25.34 -16.76 -1.93
C TRP A 91 -24.07 -17.36 -2.55
N VAL A 92 -23.09 -16.53 -2.96
CA VAL A 92 -21.82 -17.00 -3.54
C VAL A 92 -21.05 -17.87 -2.54
N GLU A 93 -20.97 -17.45 -1.27
CA GLU A 93 -20.30 -18.18 -0.19
C GLU A 93 -20.93 -19.56 0.05
N ASN A 94 -22.25 -19.65 -0.01
CA ASN A 94 -22.96 -20.93 0.12
C ASN A 94 -22.84 -21.78 -1.16
N ALA A 95 -22.92 -21.16 -2.34
CA ALA A 95 -22.86 -21.88 -3.60
C ALA A 95 -21.48 -22.51 -3.85
N ILE A 96 -20.38 -21.83 -3.47
CA ILE A 96 -19.03 -22.43 -3.54
C ILE A 96 -18.82 -23.53 -2.49
N ARG A 97 -19.43 -23.38 -1.30
CA ARG A 97 -19.38 -24.39 -0.22
C ARG A 97 -20.14 -25.67 -0.59
N ASP A 98 -21.31 -25.51 -1.20
CA ASP A 98 -22.14 -26.58 -1.72
C ASP A 98 -21.64 -27.12 -3.06
N GLU A 99 -20.53 -26.58 -3.58
CA GLU A 99 -19.90 -26.98 -4.85
C GLU A 99 -20.82 -26.83 -6.06
N LYS A 100 -21.80 -25.92 -5.98
CA LYS A 100 -22.66 -25.49 -7.08
C LYS A 100 -21.92 -24.56 -8.05
N LEU A 101 -20.84 -23.94 -7.58
CA LEU A 101 -19.93 -23.13 -8.39
C LEU A 101 -18.59 -23.84 -8.55
N LYS A 102 -18.07 -23.88 -9.77
CA LYS A 102 -16.71 -24.32 -10.10
C LYS A 102 -15.65 -23.33 -9.62
N ALA A 103 -15.92 -22.03 -9.75
CA ALA A 103 -14.96 -21.03 -9.32
C ALA A 103 -15.58 -19.73 -8.80
N VAL A 104 -14.87 -19.06 -7.90
CA VAL A 104 -15.17 -17.68 -7.50
C VAL A 104 -13.92 -16.82 -7.69
N VAL A 105 -14.04 -15.78 -8.52
CA VAL A 105 -13.00 -14.75 -8.64
C VAL A 105 -13.22 -13.75 -7.51
N CYS A 106 -12.20 -13.53 -6.68
CA CYS A 106 -12.38 -12.78 -5.44
C CYS A 106 -11.20 -11.87 -5.09
N THR A 107 -11.46 -10.91 -4.19
CA THR A 107 -10.42 -10.15 -3.49
C THR A 107 -10.18 -10.70 -2.08
N SER A 108 -9.53 -9.92 -1.21
CA SER A 108 -9.33 -10.28 0.21
C SER A 108 -10.61 -10.47 1.03
N SER A 109 -11.79 -10.23 0.46
CA SER A 109 -13.07 -10.52 1.10
C SER A 109 -13.28 -11.99 1.47
N LEU A 110 -12.50 -12.91 0.86
CA LEU A 110 -12.51 -14.33 1.19
C LEU A 110 -11.19 -14.82 1.84
N ASP A 111 -10.30 -13.90 2.26
CA ASP A 111 -9.02 -14.27 2.91
C ASP A 111 -9.24 -14.89 4.32
N LEU A 112 -10.21 -14.36 5.08
CA LEU A 112 -10.41 -14.64 6.51
C LEU A 112 -11.90 -14.78 6.87
N GLY A 113 -12.19 -15.63 7.88
CA GLY A 113 -13.42 -15.53 8.67
C GLY A 113 -14.63 -16.34 8.21
N VAL A 114 -14.53 -17.11 7.13
CA VAL A 114 -15.61 -18.02 6.70
C VAL A 114 -15.06 -19.45 6.69
N ASP A 115 -15.73 -20.35 7.42
CA ASP A 115 -15.40 -21.77 7.48
C ASP A 115 -15.80 -22.43 6.16
N PHE A 116 -14.86 -22.43 5.20
CA PHE A 116 -15.04 -23.07 3.90
C PHE A 116 -14.48 -24.48 3.97
N ALA A 117 -15.36 -25.47 4.09
CA ALA A 117 -15.05 -26.84 3.70
C ALA A 117 -15.91 -27.21 2.48
N PRO A 118 -15.34 -27.70 1.35
CA PRO A 118 -13.93 -27.67 0.93
C PRO A 118 -13.74 -26.95 -0.43
N VAL A 119 -13.06 -25.81 -0.44
CA VAL A 119 -12.46 -25.33 -1.70
C VAL A 119 -11.26 -26.24 -2.00
N GLU A 120 -11.20 -26.83 -3.18
CA GLU A 120 -10.09 -27.73 -3.55
C GLU A 120 -8.83 -26.95 -3.93
N THR A 121 -8.97 -25.96 -4.81
CA THR A 121 -7.83 -25.30 -5.46
C THR A 121 -7.86 -23.80 -5.24
N ILE A 122 -6.69 -23.20 -5.02
CA ILE A 122 -6.53 -21.74 -5.01
C ILE A 122 -5.66 -21.32 -6.19
N ILE A 123 -6.02 -20.23 -6.86
CA ILE A 123 -5.20 -19.56 -7.86
C ILE A 123 -4.94 -18.13 -7.37
N GLN A 124 -3.69 -17.81 -7.08
CA GLN A 124 -3.23 -16.47 -6.71
C GLN A 124 -2.72 -15.75 -7.96
N ILE A 125 -3.40 -14.68 -8.36
CA ILE A 125 -3.00 -13.86 -9.50
C ILE A 125 -2.19 -12.65 -9.03
N GLY A 126 -0.95 -12.59 -9.50
CA GLY A 126 0.04 -11.60 -9.11
C GLY A 126 0.56 -11.79 -7.69
N GLY A 127 1.61 -11.05 -7.34
CA GLY A 127 2.24 -11.14 -6.04
C GLY A 127 1.27 -10.83 -4.89
N PRO A 128 1.13 -11.69 -3.86
CA PRO A 128 0.27 -11.47 -2.70
C PRO A 128 0.79 -10.36 -1.77
N LYS A 129 2.04 -9.91 -2.00
CA LYS A 129 2.76 -8.85 -1.27
C LYS A 129 3.14 -9.19 0.18
N GLY A 130 2.70 -10.35 0.67
CA GLY A 130 3.13 -10.88 1.95
C GLY A 130 2.87 -12.38 2.08
N VAL A 131 3.71 -13.04 2.87
CA VAL A 131 3.70 -14.48 3.12
C VAL A 131 2.49 -14.88 3.96
N ALA A 132 2.15 -14.13 5.02
CA ALA A 132 0.99 -14.40 5.87
C ALA A 132 -0.30 -14.45 5.05
N ARG A 133 -0.49 -13.47 4.16
CA ARG A 133 -1.65 -13.42 3.26
C ARG A 133 -1.66 -14.61 2.31
N PHE A 134 -0.51 -14.93 1.72
CA PHE A 134 -0.38 -16.08 0.83
C PHE A 134 -0.72 -17.39 1.54
N MET A 135 -0.20 -17.60 2.74
CA MET A 135 -0.48 -18.77 3.57
C MET A 135 -1.94 -18.83 4.03
N GLN A 136 -2.56 -17.70 4.36
CA GLN A 136 -3.98 -17.63 4.70
C GLN A 136 -4.85 -18.04 3.51
N ARG A 137 -4.54 -17.54 2.30
CA ARG A 137 -5.21 -17.92 1.04
C ARG A 137 -5.00 -19.40 0.74
N ALA A 138 -3.76 -19.87 0.76
CA ALA A 138 -3.44 -21.28 0.57
C ALA A 138 -4.17 -22.18 1.56
N GLY A 139 -4.28 -21.73 2.82
CA GLY A 139 -5.01 -22.41 3.87
C GLY A 139 -6.50 -22.61 3.60
N ARG A 140 -7.09 -21.91 2.63
CA ARG A 140 -8.47 -22.10 2.17
C ARG A 140 -8.64 -23.34 1.29
N SER A 141 -7.59 -23.77 0.58
CA SER A 141 -7.61 -25.06 -0.10
C SER A 141 -7.65 -26.18 0.94
N ASN A 142 -8.55 -27.13 0.74
CA ASN A 142 -8.73 -28.34 1.54
C ASN A 142 -8.60 -28.04 3.04
N HIS A 143 -9.43 -27.14 3.56
CA HIS A 143 -9.42 -26.69 4.96
C HIS A 143 -9.92 -27.79 5.91
N ARG A 144 -9.19 -28.91 5.98
CA ARG A 144 -9.45 -30.07 6.83
C ARG A 144 -8.13 -30.59 7.41
N PRO A 145 -8.12 -31.09 8.66
CA PRO A 145 -6.92 -31.67 9.24
C PRO A 145 -6.31 -32.77 8.35
N GLY A 146 -4.98 -32.72 8.17
CA GLY A 146 -4.22 -33.72 7.41
C GLY A 146 -4.35 -33.66 5.89
N LYS A 147 -5.18 -32.78 5.32
CA LYS A 147 -5.27 -32.58 3.86
C LYS A 147 -4.23 -31.56 3.38
N GLU A 148 -3.68 -31.83 2.21
CA GLU A 148 -2.74 -30.93 1.53
C GLU A 148 -3.51 -29.77 0.89
N SER A 149 -3.02 -28.55 1.10
CA SER A 149 -3.50 -27.37 0.39
C SER A 149 -2.74 -27.18 -0.91
N LEU A 150 -3.46 -26.99 -2.00
CA LEU A 150 -2.89 -26.69 -3.30
C LEU A 150 -3.16 -25.22 -3.66
N ILE A 151 -2.09 -24.48 -3.96
CA ILE A 151 -2.17 -23.11 -4.44
C ILE A 151 -1.31 -22.95 -5.71
N TYR A 152 -1.95 -22.46 -6.76
CA TYR A 152 -1.28 -22.03 -7.98
C TYR A 152 -0.92 -20.55 -7.86
N PHE A 153 0.28 -20.19 -8.30
CA PHE A 153 0.73 -18.81 -8.39
C PHE A 153 0.87 -18.41 -9.86
N LEU A 154 0.11 -17.41 -10.29
CA LEU A 154 0.21 -16.83 -11.63
C LEU A 154 0.97 -15.51 -11.56
N ALA A 155 2.18 -15.49 -12.09
CA ALA A 155 2.96 -14.27 -12.22
C ALA A 155 2.38 -13.38 -13.33
N THR A 156 1.99 -12.16 -12.98
CA THR A 156 1.47 -11.16 -13.94
C THR A 156 2.60 -10.45 -14.70
N HIS A 157 3.83 -10.57 -14.20
CA HIS A 157 5.06 -10.14 -14.85
C HIS A 157 6.23 -11.01 -14.42
N ALA A 158 7.33 -11.01 -15.17
CA ALA A 158 8.35 -12.06 -15.02
C ALA A 158 9.08 -12.03 -13.67
N ILE A 159 9.42 -10.85 -13.12
CA ILE A 159 10.09 -10.76 -11.80
C ILE A 159 9.22 -11.30 -10.65
N GLU A 160 7.89 -11.37 -10.82
CA GLU A 160 6.99 -12.07 -9.88
C GLU A 160 7.23 -13.59 -9.82
N LEU A 161 7.93 -14.19 -10.79
CA LEU A 161 8.39 -15.58 -10.66
C LEU A 161 9.48 -15.72 -9.58
N VAL A 162 10.30 -14.69 -9.38
CA VAL A 162 11.23 -14.63 -8.24
C VAL A 162 10.44 -14.56 -6.93
N GLU A 163 9.36 -13.75 -6.89
CA GLU A 163 8.43 -13.74 -5.75
C GLU A 163 7.80 -15.12 -5.51
N ALA A 164 7.39 -15.83 -6.57
CA ALA A 164 6.81 -17.16 -6.46
C ALA A 164 7.79 -18.18 -5.86
N SER A 165 9.04 -18.15 -6.30
CA SER A 165 10.12 -19.00 -5.77
C SER A 165 10.43 -18.68 -4.31
N ALA A 166 10.51 -17.38 -3.97
CA ALA A 166 10.67 -16.92 -2.60
C ALA A 166 9.53 -17.39 -1.69
N LEU A 167 8.28 -17.31 -2.15
CA LEU A 167 7.10 -17.78 -1.41
C LEU A 167 7.09 -19.29 -1.17
N LYS A 168 7.57 -20.09 -2.14
CA LYS A 168 7.75 -21.54 -1.96
C LYS A 168 8.66 -21.85 -0.79
N LYS A 169 9.85 -21.22 -0.75
CA LYS A 169 10.81 -21.38 0.35
C LYS A 169 10.24 -20.86 1.67
N ALA A 170 9.48 -19.77 1.65
CA ALA A 170 8.86 -19.20 2.86
C ALA A 170 7.85 -20.16 3.49
N VAL A 171 7.02 -20.81 2.65
CA VAL A 171 6.05 -21.81 3.08
C VAL A 171 6.74 -23.06 3.65
N GLU A 172 7.81 -23.54 3.00
CA GLU A 172 8.60 -24.68 3.48
C GLU A 172 9.24 -24.40 4.84
N ASN A 173 9.77 -23.19 5.03
CA ASN A 173 10.44 -22.78 6.26
C ASN A 173 9.48 -22.20 7.33
N SER A 174 8.16 -22.17 7.06
CA SER A 174 7.13 -21.59 7.95
C SER A 174 7.44 -20.15 8.41
N VAL A 175 8.04 -19.36 7.53
CA VAL A 175 8.39 -17.96 7.79
C VAL A 175 7.15 -17.09 7.57
N VAL A 176 6.80 -16.25 8.54
CA VAL A 176 5.64 -15.34 8.47
C VAL A 176 6.08 -13.98 9.01
N GLU A 177 5.49 -12.90 8.50
CA GLU A 177 5.90 -11.56 8.88
C GLU A 177 5.45 -11.17 10.27
N ASP A 178 6.30 -10.41 10.94
CA ASP A 178 5.93 -9.69 12.15
C ASP A 178 4.91 -8.59 11.82
N ARG A 179 3.96 -8.40 12.73
CA ARG A 179 3.07 -7.25 12.70
C ARG A 179 3.52 -6.26 13.76
N ILE A 180 4.00 -5.12 13.30
CA ILE A 180 4.31 -3.99 14.16
C ILE A 180 2.97 -3.36 14.57
N PRO A 181 2.62 -3.38 15.87
CA PRO A 181 1.41 -2.73 16.34
C PRO A 181 1.58 -1.22 16.33
N TYR A 182 0.46 -0.51 16.21
CA TYR A 182 0.44 0.92 16.46
C TYR A 182 0.65 1.15 17.96
N LEU A 183 1.68 1.92 18.30
CA LEU A 183 1.96 2.30 19.68
C LEU A 183 1.39 3.69 19.96
N ASN A 184 0.90 3.87 21.19
CA ASN A 184 0.44 5.17 21.67
C ASN A 184 -0.63 5.81 20.75
N SER A 185 -1.53 5.03 20.14
CA SER A 185 -2.66 5.56 19.37
C SER A 185 -3.65 6.26 20.31
N TRP A 186 -3.43 7.55 20.54
CA TRP A 186 -4.13 8.35 21.53
C TRP A 186 -5.60 8.56 21.17
N ASP A 187 -5.93 8.66 19.88
CA ASP A 187 -7.31 8.66 19.39
C ASP A 187 -8.13 7.45 19.84
N VAL A 188 -7.55 6.24 19.76
CA VAL A 188 -8.17 4.99 20.19
C VAL A 188 -8.36 5.00 21.71
N LEU A 189 -7.37 5.48 22.47
CA LEU A 189 -7.47 5.57 23.92
C LEU A 189 -8.52 6.61 24.36
N VAL A 190 -8.60 7.75 23.67
CA VAL A 190 -9.68 8.75 23.83
C VAL A 190 -11.04 8.13 23.52
N GLN A 191 -11.16 7.37 22.43
CA GLN A 191 -12.39 6.65 22.09
C GLN A 191 -12.76 5.61 23.16
N TYR A 192 -11.77 4.89 23.69
CA TYR A 192 -11.94 3.91 24.75
C TYR A 192 -12.48 4.56 26.03
N CYS A 193 -11.87 5.65 26.49
CA CYS A 193 -12.34 6.39 27.68
C CYS A 193 -13.75 6.92 27.50
N ASN A 194 -14.08 7.48 26.31
CA ASN A 194 -15.45 7.89 26.00
C ASN A 194 -16.43 6.70 26.02
N THR A 195 -16.01 5.52 25.56
CA THR A 195 -16.83 4.30 25.59
C THR A 195 -17.16 3.88 27.01
N LEU A 196 -16.17 3.87 27.90
CA LEU A 196 -16.39 3.59 29.32
C LEU A 196 -17.32 4.65 29.96
N ALA A 197 -17.12 5.92 29.63
CA ALA A 197 -17.93 7.02 30.14
C ALA A 197 -19.39 7.00 29.66
N VAL A 198 -19.67 6.45 28.47
CA VAL A 198 -21.05 6.22 27.98
C VAL A 198 -21.75 5.07 28.73
N SER A 199 -20.98 4.11 29.26
CA SER A 199 -21.49 2.98 30.03
C SER A 199 -21.77 3.39 31.49
N ASP A 200 -21.28 2.62 32.46
CA ASP A 200 -21.45 2.90 33.89
C ASP A 200 -20.53 4.03 34.42
N GLY A 201 -19.71 4.63 33.56
CA GLY A 201 -18.63 5.55 33.93
C GLY A 201 -17.36 4.81 34.35
N PHE A 202 -16.29 5.55 34.66
CA PHE A 202 -15.02 4.96 35.10
C PHE A 202 -14.25 5.84 36.09
N PHE A 203 -13.34 5.23 36.87
CA PHE A 203 -12.40 5.92 37.74
C PHE A 203 -11.01 5.97 37.08
N PRO A 204 -10.37 7.15 36.95
CA PRO A 204 -9.14 7.28 36.19
C PRO A 204 -7.95 6.44 36.69
N ASP A 205 -7.78 6.30 38.00
CA ASP A 205 -6.63 5.57 38.56
C ASP A 205 -6.72 4.06 38.34
N GLU A 206 -7.93 3.51 38.34
CA GLU A 206 -8.17 2.09 38.04
C GLU A 206 -7.86 1.81 36.56
N ILE A 207 -8.42 2.64 35.67
CA ILE A 207 -8.25 2.45 34.22
C ILE A 207 -6.81 2.73 33.78
N PHE A 208 -6.08 3.64 34.44
CA PHE A 208 -4.67 3.88 34.11
C PHE A 208 -3.82 2.61 34.24
N GLN A 209 -4.03 1.83 35.31
CA GLN A 209 -3.31 0.57 35.53
C GLN A 209 -3.66 -0.47 34.46
N GLU A 210 -4.95 -0.57 34.09
CA GLU A 210 -5.40 -1.44 33.02
C GLU A 210 -4.76 -1.08 31.68
N VAL A 211 -4.76 0.21 31.33
CA VAL A 211 -4.18 0.72 30.08
C VAL A 211 -2.67 0.43 30.03
N GLN A 212 -1.94 0.69 31.12
CA GLN A 212 -0.50 0.38 31.23
C GLN A 212 -0.19 -1.11 31.08
N SER A 213 -1.13 -2.00 31.40
CA SER A 213 -0.95 -3.45 31.22
C SER A 213 -1.00 -3.91 29.76
N THR A 214 -1.49 -3.05 28.85
CA THR A 214 -1.61 -3.37 27.42
C THR A 214 -0.30 -3.09 26.67
N PHE A 215 -0.03 -3.87 25.62
CA PHE A 215 1.20 -3.71 24.83
C PHE A 215 1.33 -2.31 24.18
N CYS A 216 0.23 -1.76 23.65
CA CYS A 216 0.24 -0.51 22.90
C CYS A 216 0.45 0.74 23.77
N TYR A 217 0.19 0.65 25.08
CA TYR A 217 0.26 1.79 26.01
C TYR A 217 1.15 1.50 27.24
N GLN A 218 1.96 0.44 27.23
CA GLN A 218 2.86 0.11 28.34
C GLN A 218 3.85 1.23 28.72
N GLY A 219 4.14 2.15 27.78
CA GLY A 219 4.99 3.31 28.00
C GLY A 219 4.26 4.61 28.36
N ILE A 220 2.94 4.57 28.60
CA ILE A 220 2.17 5.76 28.97
C ILE A 220 2.59 6.27 30.36
N ASP A 221 2.88 7.57 30.45
CA ASP A 221 3.15 8.26 31.72
C ASP A 221 1.91 8.98 32.25
N ARG A 222 2.04 9.58 33.44
CA ARG A 222 0.95 10.30 34.11
C ARG A 222 0.56 11.59 33.37
N ASP A 223 1.49 12.23 32.67
CA ASP A 223 1.23 13.47 31.94
C ASP A 223 0.38 13.20 30.70
N ASN A 224 0.72 12.16 29.93
CA ASN A 224 -0.08 11.68 28.80
C ASN A 224 -1.48 11.26 29.26
N TRP A 225 -1.58 10.54 30.38
CA TRP A 225 -2.87 10.16 30.95
C TRP A 225 -3.71 11.38 31.35
N GLN A 226 -3.10 12.34 32.04
CA GLN A 226 -3.77 13.57 32.44
C GLN A 226 -4.21 14.39 31.22
N TRP A 227 -3.41 14.40 30.15
CA TRP A 227 -3.79 15.02 28.89
C TRP A 227 -5.07 14.40 28.33
N ILE A 228 -5.19 13.07 28.32
CA ILE A 228 -6.39 12.36 27.82
C ILE A 228 -7.62 12.70 28.66
N LEU A 229 -7.50 12.69 29.99
CA LEU A 229 -8.59 13.05 30.90
C LEU A 229 -9.03 14.51 30.71
N ASN A 230 -8.07 15.42 30.55
CA ASN A 230 -8.37 16.82 30.23
C ASN A 230 -9.05 16.94 28.87
N PHE A 231 -8.57 16.19 27.88
CA PHE A 231 -9.10 16.22 26.53
C PHE A 231 -10.58 15.83 26.45
N ILE A 232 -11.00 14.78 27.16
CA ILE A 232 -12.40 14.32 27.15
C ILE A 232 -13.34 15.19 28.02
N THR A 233 -12.81 15.87 29.05
CA THR A 233 -13.62 16.69 29.97
C THR A 233 -13.69 18.16 29.56
N ARG A 234 -12.59 18.70 29.02
CA ARG A 234 -12.43 20.13 28.70
C ARG A 234 -12.23 20.38 27.21
N GLY A 235 -12.03 19.35 26.40
CA GLY A 235 -11.43 19.50 25.07
C GLY A 235 -9.92 19.77 25.20
N SER A 236 -9.30 20.36 24.19
CA SER A 236 -7.92 20.85 24.28
C SER A 236 -7.86 22.30 24.79
N GLN A 237 -6.64 22.82 25.00
CA GLN A 237 -6.41 24.21 25.42
C GLN A 237 -7.07 25.24 24.47
N SER A 238 -7.06 24.96 23.17
CA SER A 238 -7.62 25.77 22.08
C SER A 238 -9.10 25.49 21.86
N LEU A 239 -9.64 24.41 22.43
CA LEU A 239 -11.03 23.99 22.26
C LEU A 239 -11.89 24.19 23.52
N GLN A 240 -11.32 24.62 24.64
CA GLN A 240 -12.03 24.81 25.92
C GLN A 240 -13.23 25.78 25.86
N ALA A 241 -13.25 26.68 24.88
CA ALA A 241 -14.36 27.62 24.69
C ALA A 241 -15.60 26.98 24.05
N TYR A 242 -15.47 25.77 23.50
CA TYR A 242 -16.53 25.10 22.73
C TYR A 242 -17.06 23.90 23.50
N ASP A 243 -18.34 23.97 23.89
CA ASP A 243 -18.96 22.93 24.72
C ASP A 243 -19.13 21.58 24.01
N GLU A 244 -19.05 21.55 22.68
CA GLU A 244 -19.16 20.31 21.89
C GLU A 244 -17.99 19.34 22.13
N TYR A 245 -16.81 19.84 22.52
CA TYR A 245 -15.64 19.01 22.84
C TYR A 245 -15.57 18.61 24.32
N LYS A 246 -16.44 19.16 25.17
CA LYS A 246 -16.58 18.81 26.59
C LYS A 246 -17.56 17.65 26.74
N LYS A 247 -17.08 16.44 26.53
CA LYS A 247 -17.93 15.24 26.43
C LYS A 247 -18.26 14.65 27.79
N VAL A 248 -17.25 14.58 28.67
CA VAL A 248 -17.30 13.84 29.93
C VAL A 248 -17.41 14.79 31.12
N GLU A 249 -18.30 14.48 32.05
CA GLU A 249 -18.50 15.16 33.33
C GLU A 249 -17.88 14.31 34.46
N ILE A 250 -17.38 14.99 35.51
CA ILE A 250 -16.87 14.32 36.71
C ILE A 250 -17.96 14.35 37.77
N GLU A 251 -18.44 13.19 38.18
CA GLU A 251 -19.42 13.03 39.25
C GLU A 251 -18.80 13.29 40.64
N GLN A 252 -19.65 13.44 41.66
CA GLN A 252 -19.21 13.77 43.02
C GLN A 252 -18.28 12.72 43.65
N ASP A 253 -18.41 11.45 43.25
CA ASP A 253 -17.57 10.34 43.67
C ASP A 253 -16.22 10.29 42.92
N GLY A 254 -15.97 11.22 41.98
CA GLY A 254 -14.78 11.25 41.13
C GLY A 254 -14.90 10.42 39.85
N ARG A 255 -16.08 9.86 39.56
CA ARG A 255 -16.33 9.06 38.36
C ARG A 255 -16.47 9.93 37.11
N TYR A 256 -15.87 9.48 36.01
CA TYR A 256 -15.97 10.11 34.70
C TYR A 256 -17.13 9.51 33.92
N LYS A 257 -18.10 10.36 33.52
CA LYS A 257 -19.34 9.90 32.87
C LYS A 257 -19.88 10.85 31.81
N ILE A 258 -20.49 10.30 30.76
CA ILE A 258 -21.21 11.06 29.73
C ILE A 258 -22.71 11.02 30.07
N ASN A 259 -23.21 12.09 30.68
CA ASN A 259 -24.62 12.20 31.08
C ASN A 259 -25.54 12.64 29.93
N LYS A 260 -25.00 13.36 28.93
CA LYS A 260 -25.78 13.87 27.79
C LYS A 260 -26.08 12.76 26.79
N ARG A 261 -27.36 12.38 26.67
CA ARG A 261 -27.85 11.35 25.73
C ARG A 261 -27.44 11.60 24.27
N SER A 262 -27.39 12.86 23.83
CA SER A 262 -26.97 13.21 22.47
C SER A 262 -25.51 12.82 22.20
N ILE A 263 -24.61 13.11 23.15
CA ILE A 263 -23.19 12.77 23.06
C ILE A 263 -23.00 11.26 23.08
N ALA A 264 -23.70 10.56 23.98
CA ALA A 264 -23.68 9.10 24.05
C ALA A 264 -24.15 8.44 22.73
N MET A 265 -25.22 8.98 22.13
CA MET A 265 -25.74 8.49 20.85
C MET A 265 -24.77 8.75 19.69
N HIS A 266 -24.14 9.94 19.64
CA HIS A 266 -23.12 10.25 18.63
C HIS A 266 -21.94 9.29 18.73
N HIS A 267 -21.42 9.07 19.94
CA HIS A 267 -20.32 8.11 20.19
C HIS A 267 -20.69 6.70 19.72
N ARG A 268 -21.87 6.21 20.10
CA ARG A 268 -22.36 4.88 19.69
C ARG A 268 -22.45 4.69 18.18
N MET A 269 -22.79 5.74 17.43
CA MET A 269 -22.92 5.66 15.97
C MET A 269 -21.57 5.74 15.23
N GLN A 270 -20.51 6.15 15.91
CA GLN A 270 -19.20 6.41 15.31
C GLN A 270 -18.08 5.50 15.85
N ILE A 271 -18.34 4.75 16.93
CA ILE A 271 -17.38 3.83 17.52
C ILE A 271 -16.80 2.88 16.46
N GLY A 272 -15.46 2.80 16.44
CA GLY A 272 -14.70 2.08 15.43
C GLY A 272 -13.41 2.81 15.03
N THR A 273 -12.51 2.06 14.40
CA THR A 273 -11.18 2.55 13.97
C THR A 273 -11.00 2.52 12.45
N ILE A 274 -11.97 1.98 11.71
CA ILE A 274 -11.92 1.90 10.25
C ILE A 274 -12.54 3.18 9.66
N VAL A 275 -11.70 4.03 9.08
CA VAL A 275 -12.13 5.24 8.38
C VAL A 275 -12.06 5.01 6.87
N SER A 276 -13.10 5.39 6.14
CA SER A 276 -13.16 5.22 4.69
C SER A 276 -12.22 6.19 3.97
N ASP A 277 -11.59 5.74 2.88
CA ASP A 277 -10.79 6.60 2.01
C ASP A 277 -11.61 7.79 1.49
N ALA A 278 -11.05 9.00 1.61
CA ALA A 278 -11.72 10.17 1.07
C ALA A 278 -11.37 10.40 -0.40
N THR A 279 -12.42 10.69 -1.17
CA THR A 279 -12.32 11.12 -2.57
C THR A 279 -12.59 12.62 -2.69
N MET A 280 -11.83 13.30 -3.53
CA MET A 280 -11.99 14.70 -3.91
C MET A 280 -12.70 14.84 -5.27
N GLN A 281 -13.49 15.89 -5.45
CA GLN A 281 -14.09 16.19 -6.75
C GLN A 281 -13.11 16.98 -7.62
N VAL A 282 -12.83 16.51 -8.83
CA VAL A 282 -12.00 17.26 -9.80
C VAL A 282 -12.90 18.16 -10.65
N LYS A 283 -12.60 19.46 -10.69
CA LYS A 283 -13.38 20.48 -11.41
C LYS A 283 -12.51 21.48 -12.13
N PHE A 284 -12.94 21.94 -13.30
CA PHE A 284 -12.28 23.08 -13.95
C PHE A 284 -12.50 24.38 -13.16
N MET A 285 -11.53 25.29 -13.25
CA MET A 285 -11.67 26.66 -12.71
C MET A 285 -12.89 27.41 -13.27
N SER A 286 -13.25 27.15 -14.53
CA SER A 286 -14.42 27.71 -15.20
C SER A 286 -15.75 27.09 -14.73
N GLY A 287 -15.71 26.09 -13.84
CA GLY A 287 -16.84 25.22 -13.54
C GLY A 287 -16.88 23.98 -14.43
N GLY A 288 -17.63 22.96 -13.99
CA GLY A 288 -17.75 21.65 -14.65
C GLY A 288 -17.04 20.53 -13.88
N PHE A 289 -17.79 19.47 -13.55
CA PHE A 289 -17.30 18.27 -12.87
C PHE A 289 -16.65 17.31 -13.86
N ILE A 290 -15.46 16.79 -13.50
CA ILE A 290 -14.70 15.86 -14.34
C ILE A 290 -14.83 14.43 -13.79
N GLY A 291 -14.75 14.28 -12.47
CA GLY A 291 -14.79 12.98 -11.79
C GLY A 291 -14.33 13.09 -10.34
N SER A 292 -14.27 11.97 -9.64
CA SER A 292 -13.75 11.88 -8.28
C SER A 292 -12.39 11.20 -8.30
N ILE A 293 -11.43 11.78 -7.59
CA ILE A 293 -10.07 11.27 -7.47
C ILE A 293 -9.77 11.04 -5.99
N GLU A 294 -9.02 10.01 -5.63
CA GLU A 294 -8.69 9.82 -4.22
C GLU A 294 -7.81 10.97 -3.72
N GLU A 295 -8.09 11.42 -2.49
CA GLU A 295 -7.39 12.55 -1.88
C GLU A 295 -5.87 12.31 -1.84
N TRP A 296 -5.43 11.09 -1.53
CA TRP A 296 -4.02 10.69 -1.43
C TRP A 296 -3.22 11.17 -2.65
N PHE A 297 -3.75 10.98 -3.87
CA PHE A 297 -3.04 11.32 -5.10
C PHE A 297 -2.83 12.82 -5.20
N VAL A 298 -3.82 13.60 -4.75
CA VAL A 298 -3.81 15.05 -4.79
C VAL A 298 -2.84 15.66 -3.77
N SER A 299 -2.45 15.02 -2.64
CA SER A 299 -1.47 15.66 -1.70
C SER A 299 -0.12 15.76 -2.34
N LYS A 300 0.21 14.75 -3.13
CA LYS A 300 1.52 14.67 -3.75
C LYS A 300 1.67 15.74 -4.83
N LEU A 301 0.61 16.47 -5.16
CA LEU A 301 0.62 17.55 -6.14
C LEU A 301 0.82 18.90 -5.44
N LYS A 302 1.71 19.72 -5.98
CA LYS A 302 1.84 21.14 -5.67
C LYS A 302 1.05 21.97 -6.70
N PRO A 303 0.51 23.15 -6.35
CA PRO A 303 -0.03 24.08 -7.34
C PRO A 303 0.98 24.33 -8.48
N GLY A 304 0.54 24.15 -9.72
CA GLY A 304 1.38 24.15 -10.93
C GLY A 304 1.74 22.76 -11.46
N ASP A 305 1.57 21.69 -10.67
CA ASP A 305 1.81 20.32 -11.14
C ASP A 305 0.76 19.91 -12.17
N VAL A 306 1.20 19.26 -13.25
CA VAL A 306 0.31 18.78 -14.32
C VAL A 306 0.11 17.28 -14.19
N PHE A 307 -1.15 16.84 -14.20
CA PHE A 307 -1.50 15.42 -14.08
C PHE A 307 -2.58 14.97 -15.06
N GLN A 308 -2.63 13.66 -15.33
CA GLN A 308 -3.71 13.08 -16.13
C GLN A 308 -4.85 12.57 -15.24
N PHE A 309 -6.08 12.90 -15.63
CA PHE A 309 -7.27 12.34 -15.01
C PHE A 309 -8.44 12.34 -16.01
N ALA A 310 -9.20 11.23 -16.05
CA ALA A 310 -10.33 11.03 -16.97
C ALA A 310 -9.99 11.35 -18.45
N GLY A 311 -8.78 10.96 -18.89
CA GLY A 311 -8.30 11.19 -20.26
C GLY A 311 -7.83 12.63 -20.56
N LYS A 312 -7.85 13.54 -19.58
CA LYS A 312 -7.47 14.96 -19.77
C LYS A 312 -6.17 15.30 -19.03
N GLN A 313 -5.39 16.23 -19.59
CA GLN A 313 -4.20 16.82 -18.96
C GLN A 313 -4.62 18.06 -18.18
N LEU A 314 -4.39 18.04 -16.86
CA LEU A 314 -4.93 18.98 -15.90
C LEU A 314 -3.79 19.57 -15.08
N GLU A 315 -3.63 20.89 -15.10
CA GLU A 315 -2.74 21.59 -14.18
C GLU A 315 -3.50 21.83 -12.87
N LEU A 316 -2.93 21.40 -11.75
CA LEU A 316 -3.46 21.74 -10.44
C LEU A 316 -3.31 23.24 -10.23
N TYR A 317 -4.42 23.97 -10.22
CA TYR A 317 -4.40 25.39 -9.86
C TYR A 317 -4.39 25.56 -8.34
N ARG A 318 -5.34 24.92 -7.65
CA ARG A 318 -5.37 24.85 -6.20
C ARG A 318 -6.32 23.76 -5.73
N VAL A 319 -6.06 23.25 -4.53
CA VAL A 319 -7.04 22.48 -3.78
C VAL A 319 -7.84 23.43 -2.91
N LYS A 320 -9.17 23.42 -3.02
CA LYS A 320 -10.03 24.20 -2.12
C LYS A 320 -11.35 23.47 -1.90
N ASN A 321 -11.81 23.38 -0.64
CA ASN A 321 -13.13 22.85 -0.32
C ASN A 321 -13.41 21.43 -0.87
N MET A 322 -12.42 20.53 -0.79
CA MET A 322 -12.49 19.17 -1.36
C MET A 322 -12.73 19.12 -2.87
N GLN A 323 -12.39 20.22 -3.54
CA GLN A 323 -12.35 20.32 -4.99
C GLN A 323 -10.91 20.51 -5.44
N VAL A 324 -10.48 19.64 -6.34
CA VAL A 324 -9.25 19.81 -7.09
C VAL A 324 -9.58 20.75 -8.24
N LEU A 325 -9.26 22.03 -8.09
CA LEU A 325 -9.50 23.03 -9.11
C LEU A 325 -8.35 22.99 -10.12
N VAL A 326 -8.71 22.72 -11.37
CA VAL A 326 -7.74 22.46 -12.43
C VAL A 326 -7.93 23.39 -13.62
N ARG A 327 -6.85 23.58 -14.38
CA ARG A 327 -6.85 24.18 -15.72
C ARG A 327 -6.48 23.12 -16.74
N LYS A 328 -6.87 23.29 -18.01
CA LYS A 328 -6.29 22.47 -19.07
C LYS A 328 -4.82 22.84 -19.22
N ALA A 329 -3.95 21.84 -19.20
CA ALA A 329 -2.54 22.01 -19.48
C ALA A 329 -2.22 21.59 -20.91
N SER A 330 -1.26 22.28 -21.54
CA SER A 330 -0.64 21.88 -22.81
C SER A 330 0.74 21.25 -22.64
N ARG A 331 1.30 21.33 -21.43
CA ARG A 331 2.60 20.76 -21.07
C ARG A 331 2.44 19.28 -20.71
N LYS A 332 3.49 18.48 -20.94
CA LYS A 332 3.45 17.05 -20.59
C LYS A 332 3.19 16.87 -19.08
N PRO A 333 2.24 16.01 -18.68
CA PRO A 333 1.97 15.73 -17.27
C PRO A 333 3.20 15.14 -16.56
N THR A 334 3.42 15.61 -15.33
CA THR A 334 4.50 15.17 -14.43
C THR A 334 4.05 14.03 -13.51
N ARG A 335 2.75 13.86 -13.25
CA ARG A 335 2.19 12.88 -12.29
C ARG A 335 0.84 12.31 -12.75
N PHE A 336 0.44 11.12 -12.30
CA PHE A 336 -0.76 10.45 -12.84
C PHE A 336 -1.63 9.74 -11.80
N ALA A 337 -2.93 9.94 -11.93
CA ALA A 337 -3.92 9.45 -10.98
C ALA A 337 -3.94 7.91 -10.97
N SER A 338 -3.55 7.31 -9.85
CA SER A 338 -3.68 5.87 -9.62
C SER A 338 -4.51 5.66 -8.36
N TRP A 339 -5.09 4.47 -8.20
CA TRP A 339 -6.01 4.15 -7.10
C TRP A 339 -5.24 3.36 -6.01
N MET A 340 -5.46 3.70 -4.73
CA MET A 340 -4.81 3.11 -3.56
C MET A 340 -5.17 1.65 -3.35
N GLY A 341 -6.39 1.25 -3.75
CA GLY A 341 -6.92 -0.09 -3.50
C GLY A 341 -6.06 -1.25 -4.03
N GLY A 342 -5.09 -0.99 -4.90
CA GLY A 342 -4.12 -1.98 -5.42
C GLY A 342 -2.68 -1.87 -4.95
N ARG A 343 -2.41 -1.01 -3.97
CA ARG A 343 -1.04 -0.64 -3.57
C ARG A 343 -0.60 -1.32 -2.29
N LEU A 344 -0.82 -2.62 -2.23
CA LEU A 344 -0.17 -3.45 -1.21
C LEU A 344 1.34 -3.43 -1.49
N ALA A 345 2.12 -2.87 -0.57
CA ALA A 345 3.58 -2.93 -0.62
C ALA A 345 4.06 -4.30 -0.14
N LEU A 346 5.27 -4.69 -0.58
CA LEU A 346 5.95 -5.85 -0.01
C LEU A 346 6.18 -5.64 1.49
N SER A 347 5.84 -6.65 2.27
CA SER A 347 6.28 -6.74 3.66
C SER A 347 7.81 -6.86 3.75
N ALA A 348 8.38 -6.48 4.90
CA ALA A 348 9.83 -6.57 5.15
C ALA A 348 10.38 -7.97 4.87
N GLN A 349 9.70 -9.00 5.38
CA GLN A 349 10.09 -10.38 5.18
C GLN A 349 10.00 -10.82 3.72
N MET A 350 8.96 -10.40 2.99
CA MET A 350 8.81 -10.74 1.58
C MET A 350 9.90 -10.07 0.74
N SER A 351 10.24 -8.82 1.05
CA SER A 351 11.37 -8.09 0.46
C SER A 351 12.70 -8.82 0.68
N GLU A 352 12.96 -9.29 1.90
CA GLU A 352 14.17 -10.06 2.22
C GLU A 352 14.23 -11.40 1.47
N LEU A 353 13.13 -12.16 1.48
CA LEU A 353 13.06 -13.43 0.76
C LEU A 353 13.22 -13.24 -0.75
N LEU A 354 12.63 -12.17 -1.30
CA LEU A 354 12.78 -11.82 -2.72
C LEU A 354 14.24 -11.54 -3.07
N ARG A 355 14.95 -10.77 -2.23
CA ARG A 355 16.38 -10.48 -2.40
C ARG A 355 17.22 -11.75 -2.37
N GLN A 356 17.07 -12.55 -1.33
CA GLN A 356 17.80 -13.81 -1.18
C GLN A 356 17.58 -14.73 -2.39
N GLU A 357 16.34 -14.81 -2.88
CA GLU A 357 16.00 -15.59 -4.05
C GLU A 357 16.62 -15.03 -5.33
N LEU A 358 16.57 -13.71 -5.51
CA LEU A 358 17.20 -13.03 -6.65
C LEU A 358 18.71 -13.28 -6.68
N TYR A 359 19.40 -13.19 -5.54
CA TYR A 359 20.84 -13.42 -5.42
C TYR A 359 21.21 -14.85 -5.78
N SER A 360 20.35 -15.82 -5.45
CA SER A 360 20.55 -17.20 -5.89
C SER A 360 20.48 -17.39 -7.41
N ALA A 361 20.03 -16.41 -8.19
CA ALA A 361 20.12 -16.47 -9.65
C ALA A 361 21.57 -16.44 -10.17
N ASN A 362 22.53 -16.00 -9.36
CA ASN A 362 23.97 -16.05 -9.64
C ASN A 362 24.64 -17.33 -9.14
N HIS A 363 24.01 -18.07 -8.21
CA HIS A 363 24.66 -19.14 -7.44
C HIS A 363 23.82 -20.42 -7.35
N GLY A 364 24.45 -21.58 -7.50
CA GLY A 364 23.84 -22.87 -7.19
C GLY A 364 22.76 -23.35 -8.18
N THR A 365 21.90 -24.27 -7.72
CA THR A 365 20.83 -24.87 -8.53
C THR A 365 19.60 -23.97 -8.51
N LYS A 366 19.20 -23.53 -9.71
CA LYS A 366 18.04 -22.64 -9.89
C LYS A 366 16.74 -23.40 -9.71
N SER A 367 15.77 -22.76 -9.04
CA SER A 367 14.38 -23.23 -9.04
C SER A 367 13.81 -23.21 -10.47
N PRO A 368 12.71 -23.94 -10.76
CA PRO A 368 12.04 -23.87 -12.05
C PRO A 368 11.67 -22.43 -12.46
N GLU A 369 11.28 -21.60 -11.49
CA GLU A 369 10.97 -20.18 -11.67
C GLU A 369 12.21 -19.38 -12.10
N LEU A 370 13.33 -19.54 -11.40
CA LEU A 370 14.58 -18.86 -11.74
C LEU A 370 15.16 -19.35 -13.07
N ALA A 371 15.00 -20.63 -13.39
CA ALA A 371 15.38 -21.20 -14.67
C ALA A 371 14.56 -20.58 -15.82
N ALA A 372 13.25 -20.39 -15.63
CA ALA A 372 12.39 -19.70 -16.58
C ALA A 372 12.76 -18.22 -16.77
N MET A 373 13.34 -17.58 -15.74
CA MET A 373 13.84 -16.21 -15.79
C MET A 373 15.22 -16.04 -16.46
N GLU A 374 15.89 -17.12 -16.83
CA GLU A 374 17.23 -17.06 -17.42
C GLU A 374 17.34 -16.16 -18.68
N PRO A 375 16.35 -16.10 -19.60
CA PRO A 375 16.41 -15.14 -20.72
C PRO A 375 16.50 -13.68 -20.27
N VAL A 376 15.80 -13.33 -19.18
CA VAL A 376 15.82 -11.99 -18.57
C VAL A 376 17.18 -11.73 -17.95
N PHE A 377 17.68 -12.65 -17.11
CA PHE A 377 18.98 -12.51 -16.46
C PHE A 377 20.14 -12.46 -17.45
N ARG A 378 20.10 -13.27 -18.50
CA ARG A 378 21.10 -13.23 -19.58
C ARG A 378 21.10 -11.89 -20.29
N ARG A 379 19.93 -11.30 -20.55
CA ARG A 379 19.84 -9.98 -21.17
C ARG A 379 20.33 -8.88 -20.22
N GLN A 380 19.98 -8.96 -18.94
CA GLN A 380 20.45 -8.06 -17.89
C GLN A 380 21.98 -8.03 -17.82
N ARG A 381 22.63 -9.19 -17.81
CA ARG A 381 24.09 -9.35 -17.75
C ARG A 381 24.85 -8.85 -18.99
N LYS A 382 24.17 -8.50 -20.08
CA LYS A 382 24.82 -7.91 -21.26
C LYS A 382 25.15 -6.42 -21.06
N GLU A 383 24.30 -5.70 -20.34
CA GLU A 383 24.41 -4.24 -20.15
C GLU A 383 24.80 -3.88 -18.71
N SER A 384 24.50 -4.76 -17.76
CA SER A 384 24.61 -4.52 -16.31
C SER A 384 24.86 -5.84 -15.57
N ILE A 385 24.43 -5.96 -14.32
CA ILE A 385 24.56 -7.18 -13.49
C ILE A 385 23.20 -7.61 -12.93
N VAL A 386 23.14 -8.86 -12.48
CA VAL A 386 22.17 -9.28 -11.47
C VAL A 386 22.91 -9.15 -10.13
N PRO A 387 22.50 -8.26 -9.21
CA PRO A 387 23.27 -7.98 -8.01
C PRO A 387 23.31 -9.20 -7.08
N ASP A 388 24.39 -9.33 -6.32
CA ASP A 388 24.49 -10.23 -5.17
C ASP A 388 24.15 -9.53 -3.84
N ALA A 389 24.15 -10.29 -2.74
CA ALA A 389 23.84 -9.79 -1.40
C ALA A 389 24.76 -8.66 -0.93
N SER A 390 26.01 -8.65 -1.38
CA SER A 390 26.99 -7.62 -1.04
C SER A 390 26.97 -6.42 -1.98
N GLU A 391 26.08 -6.37 -2.96
CA GLU A 391 26.09 -5.37 -4.02
C GLU A 391 24.81 -4.55 -4.03
N PHE A 392 24.95 -3.23 -4.16
CA PHE A 392 23.83 -2.33 -4.43
C PHE A 392 23.94 -1.80 -5.86
N LEU A 393 23.01 -2.21 -6.72
CA LEU A 393 23.03 -1.86 -8.14
C LEU A 393 22.39 -0.48 -8.38
N ILE A 394 23.12 0.35 -9.13
CA ILE A 394 22.65 1.62 -9.68
C ILE A 394 22.89 1.59 -11.20
N GLU A 395 21.85 1.87 -11.98
CA GLU A 395 21.94 1.96 -13.43
C GLU A 395 21.62 3.36 -13.92
N THR A 396 22.46 3.91 -14.77
CA THR A 396 22.19 5.19 -15.46
C THR A 396 22.13 4.99 -16.96
N PHE A 397 21.23 5.71 -17.64
CA PHE A 397 21.17 5.73 -19.10
C PHE A 397 20.39 6.95 -19.59
N LYS A 398 20.59 7.29 -20.87
CA LYS A 398 19.91 8.42 -21.52
C LYS A 398 18.84 7.93 -22.49
N THR A 399 17.66 8.55 -22.44
CA THR A 399 16.62 8.35 -23.47
C THR A 399 16.18 9.69 -24.05
N ARG A 400 15.20 9.66 -24.97
CA ARG A 400 14.55 10.88 -25.47
C ARG A 400 13.79 11.65 -24.39
N GLU A 401 13.54 11.03 -23.24
CA GLU A 401 12.81 11.65 -22.13
C GLU A 401 13.72 12.38 -21.15
N GLY A 402 15.03 12.11 -21.18
CA GLY A 402 16.00 12.69 -20.26
C GLY A 402 17.05 11.69 -19.81
N PHE A 403 17.62 11.96 -18.65
CA PHE A 403 18.65 11.18 -17.97
C PHE A 403 18.02 10.41 -16.83
N HIS A 404 18.21 9.09 -16.85
CA HIS A 404 17.62 8.17 -15.90
C HIS A 404 18.70 7.67 -14.94
N ALA A 405 18.40 7.65 -13.65
CA ALA A 405 19.11 6.85 -12.67
C ALA A 405 18.12 5.93 -11.96
N ILE A 406 18.45 4.65 -11.89
CA ILE A 406 17.58 3.62 -11.33
C ILE A 406 18.34 2.84 -10.27
N PHE A 407 17.68 2.68 -9.13
CA PHE A 407 18.24 2.12 -7.91
C PHE A 407 17.44 0.88 -7.54
N TYR A 408 18.12 -0.20 -7.15
CA TYR A 408 17.48 -1.51 -6.90
C TYR A 408 17.66 -2.00 -5.44
N PRO A 409 17.00 -1.39 -4.44
CA PRO A 409 17.05 -1.87 -3.07
C PRO A 409 16.18 -3.11 -2.80
N PHE A 410 15.10 -3.33 -3.56
CA PHE A 410 14.11 -4.39 -3.34
C PHE A 410 13.40 -4.37 -1.97
N GLU A 411 13.09 -3.19 -1.45
CA GLU A 411 12.46 -2.96 -0.13
C GLU A 411 10.95 -2.70 -0.19
N GLY A 412 10.35 -2.79 -1.37
CA GLY A 412 8.93 -2.50 -1.53
C GLY A 412 8.62 -1.01 -1.75
N ARG A 413 7.41 -0.77 -2.24
CA ARG A 413 7.02 0.52 -2.82
C ARG A 413 7.13 1.72 -1.87
N PHE A 414 6.73 1.59 -0.60
CA PHE A 414 6.71 2.73 0.33
C PHE A 414 8.12 3.17 0.73
N VAL A 415 9.00 2.21 1.02
CA VAL A 415 10.42 2.49 1.27
C VAL A 415 11.07 3.14 0.05
N HIS A 416 10.75 2.66 -1.16
CA HIS A 416 11.28 3.25 -2.39
C HIS A 416 10.75 4.66 -2.67
N GLU A 417 9.51 4.96 -2.32
CA GLU A 417 8.98 6.33 -2.38
C GLU A 417 9.76 7.28 -1.46
N ALA A 418 10.04 6.83 -0.23
CA ALA A 418 10.81 7.59 0.73
C ALA A 418 12.27 7.75 0.27
N LEU A 419 12.94 6.69 -0.19
CA LEU A 419 14.30 6.73 -0.75
C LEU A 419 14.40 7.68 -1.94
N ALA A 420 13.47 7.59 -2.90
CA ALA A 420 13.47 8.44 -4.08
C ALA A 420 13.36 9.93 -3.70
N SER A 421 12.49 10.24 -2.73
CA SER A 421 12.27 11.61 -2.28
C SER A 421 13.47 12.14 -1.48
N LEU A 422 14.02 11.30 -0.59
CA LEU A 422 15.22 11.59 0.20
C LEU A 422 16.42 11.90 -0.70
N LEU A 423 16.73 11.02 -1.64
CA LEU A 423 17.86 11.19 -2.56
C LEU A 423 17.64 12.37 -3.51
N ALA A 424 16.42 12.55 -4.06
CA ALA A 424 16.12 13.71 -4.89
C ALA A 424 16.39 15.04 -4.16
N TYR A 425 16.02 15.13 -2.88
CA TYR A 425 16.32 16.30 -2.06
C TYR A 425 17.81 16.44 -1.80
N ARG A 426 18.50 15.39 -1.36
CA ARG A 426 19.96 15.43 -1.09
C ARG A 426 20.77 15.82 -2.32
N ILE A 427 20.43 15.28 -3.49
CA ILE A 427 21.08 15.66 -4.76
C ILE A 427 20.79 17.13 -5.11
N SER A 428 19.57 17.62 -4.83
CA SER A 428 19.23 19.03 -5.07
C SER A 428 20.02 20.03 -4.22
N LEU A 429 20.66 19.56 -3.13
CA LEU A 429 21.58 20.37 -2.32
C LEU A 429 22.97 20.51 -2.96
N LEU A 430 23.37 19.57 -3.81
CA LEU A 430 24.63 19.64 -4.56
C LEU A 430 24.48 20.55 -5.79
N GLU A 431 23.37 20.40 -6.53
CA GLU A 431 23.09 21.24 -7.70
C GLU A 431 21.58 21.48 -7.92
N PRO A 432 21.18 22.63 -8.50
CA PRO A 432 19.78 22.89 -8.85
C PRO A 432 19.25 21.95 -9.95
N ILE A 433 18.49 20.93 -9.54
CA ILE A 433 17.92 19.91 -10.42
C ILE A 433 16.46 19.60 -10.07
N THR A 434 15.71 19.06 -11.03
CA THR A 434 14.32 18.62 -10.83
C THR A 434 14.16 17.18 -11.28
N PHE A 435 13.61 16.35 -10.41
CA PHE A 435 13.36 14.94 -10.70
C PHE A 435 11.88 14.63 -10.87
N SER A 436 11.59 13.82 -11.88
CA SER A 436 10.37 13.00 -11.95
C SER A 436 10.68 11.66 -11.29
N LEU A 437 9.93 11.31 -10.24
CA LEU A 437 10.14 10.09 -9.47
C LEU A 437 9.20 8.98 -9.96
N ALA A 438 9.73 7.77 -10.11
CA ALA A 438 8.91 6.57 -10.25
C ALA A 438 9.43 5.47 -9.31
N TYR A 439 8.55 4.60 -8.83
CA TYR A 439 8.92 3.57 -7.87
C TYR A 439 7.91 2.42 -7.90
N ASN A 440 8.44 1.21 -7.71
CA ASN A 440 7.65 -0.01 -7.58
C ASN A 440 8.19 -0.87 -6.44
N ASP A 441 7.89 -2.16 -6.41
CA ASP A 441 8.31 -3.05 -5.32
C ASP A 441 9.81 -3.41 -5.36
N TYR A 442 10.50 -3.17 -6.47
CA TYR A 442 11.87 -3.63 -6.74
C TYR A 442 12.88 -2.48 -6.73
N GLY A 443 12.46 -1.30 -7.17
CA GLY A 443 13.32 -0.12 -7.16
C GLY A 443 12.60 1.18 -7.45
N PHE A 444 13.41 2.23 -7.63
CA PHE A 444 12.96 3.57 -7.97
C PHE A 444 13.84 4.23 -9.03
N GLU A 445 13.25 5.21 -9.72
CA GLU A 445 13.83 5.99 -10.81
C GLU A 445 13.84 7.47 -10.41
N LEU A 446 14.99 8.10 -10.62
CA LEU A 446 15.16 9.55 -10.68
C LEU A 446 15.35 9.94 -12.16
N LEU A 447 14.35 10.58 -12.76
CA LEU A 447 14.42 11.09 -14.14
C LEU A 447 14.58 12.60 -14.14
N SER A 448 15.63 13.10 -14.79
CA SER A 448 15.90 14.53 -14.97
C SER A 448 15.99 14.90 -16.44
N ASP A 449 15.70 16.16 -16.78
CA ASP A 449 15.97 16.73 -18.09
C ASP A 449 17.45 17.07 -18.30
N LYS A 450 18.21 17.21 -17.20
CA LYS A 450 19.65 17.43 -17.16
C LYS A 450 20.39 16.19 -16.67
N GLU A 451 21.59 16.00 -17.21
CA GLU A 451 22.54 15.03 -16.67
C GLU A 451 22.96 15.47 -15.28
N PHE A 452 23.06 14.52 -14.35
CA PHE A 452 23.60 14.76 -13.02
C PHE A 452 24.68 13.72 -12.75
N ASP A 453 25.69 14.14 -12.01
CA ASP A 453 26.88 13.34 -11.77
C ASP A 453 26.62 12.30 -10.69
N MET A 454 26.47 11.02 -11.10
CA MET A 454 26.30 9.92 -10.17
C MET A 454 27.53 9.68 -9.31
N GLN A 455 28.73 10.02 -9.80
CA GLN A 455 29.94 9.90 -9.00
C GLN A 455 29.89 10.88 -7.82
N GLN A 456 29.37 12.09 -8.00
CA GLN A 456 29.15 13.01 -6.88
C GLN A 456 28.14 12.48 -5.85
N VAL A 457 27.10 11.76 -6.27
CA VAL A 457 26.15 11.12 -5.35
C VAL A 457 26.87 10.09 -4.46
N ILE A 458 27.77 9.31 -5.05
CA ILE A 458 28.57 8.29 -4.36
C ILE A 458 29.62 8.96 -3.45
N ASP A 459 30.37 9.92 -3.97
CA ASP A 459 31.49 10.57 -3.26
C ASP A 459 31.03 11.42 -2.07
N ASN A 460 29.80 11.97 -2.12
CA ASN A 460 29.21 12.74 -1.02
C ASN A 460 28.40 11.88 -0.03
N ASP A 461 28.46 10.55 -0.15
CA ASP A 461 27.79 9.61 0.77
C ASP A 461 26.29 9.89 0.96
N LEU A 462 25.58 10.16 -0.16
CA LEU A 462 24.17 10.56 -0.09
C LEU A 462 23.21 9.45 0.38
N PHE A 463 23.70 8.23 0.57
CA PHE A 463 22.98 7.10 1.15
C PHE A 463 23.10 7.03 2.68
N THR A 464 23.76 8.00 3.32
CA THR A 464 23.99 7.97 4.75
C THR A 464 22.69 7.93 5.58
N VAL A 465 22.70 7.19 6.69
CA VAL A 465 21.62 7.20 7.69
C VAL A 465 21.55 8.50 8.51
N ARG A 466 22.57 9.35 8.41
CA ARG A 466 22.60 10.64 9.13
C ARG A 466 21.51 11.56 8.59
N HIS A 467 20.84 12.29 9.50
CA HIS A 467 19.81 13.28 9.18
C HIS A 467 18.59 12.77 8.38
N VAL A 468 18.39 11.45 8.25
CA VAL A 468 17.27 10.87 7.47
C VAL A 468 15.92 11.47 7.86
N HIS A 469 15.62 11.56 9.15
CA HIS A 469 14.35 12.12 9.63
C HIS A 469 14.13 13.57 9.17
N GLN A 470 15.15 14.42 9.32
CA GLN A 470 15.10 15.83 8.96
C GLN A 470 15.01 16.04 7.44
N ASP A 471 15.76 15.25 6.68
CA ASP A 471 15.75 15.31 5.21
C ASP A 471 14.42 14.80 4.64
N LEU A 472 13.82 13.77 5.23
CA LEU A 472 12.48 13.29 4.86
C LEU A 472 11.40 14.33 5.15
N GLN A 473 11.45 14.97 6.33
CA GLN A 473 10.53 16.06 6.68
C GLN A 473 10.58 17.20 5.66
N THR A 474 11.76 17.48 5.08
CA THR A 474 11.97 18.56 4.12
C THR A 474 11.63 18.15 2.69
N SER A 475 12.00 16.93 2.29
CA SER A 475 11.83 16.42 0.92
C SER A 475 10.38 16.10 0.56
N LEU A 476 9.60 15.66 1.56
CA LEU A 476 8.19 15.30 1.41
C LEU A 476 7.30 16.38 1.98
N ASN A 477 6.07 16.46 1.50
CA ASN A 477 5.05 17.33 2.11
C ASN A 477 4.47 16.66 3.36
N ALA A 478 5.32 16.43 4.38
CA ALA A 478 4.99 15.71 5.60
C ALA A 478 3.80 16.35 6.32
N THR A 479 3.68 17.68 6.30
CA THR A 479 2.54 18.40 6.87
C THR A 479 1.22 18.05 6.18
N GLU A 480 1.17 17.96 4.85
CA GLU A 480 -0.06 17.52 4.17
C GLU A 480 -0.39 16.05 4.43
N MET A 481 0.62 15.19 4.52
CA MET A 481 0.43 13.77 4.84
C MET A 481 -0.10 13.60 6.27
N ALA A 482 0.53 14.26 7.24
CA ALA A 482 0.11 14.28 8.64
C ALA A 482 -1.29 14.88 8.79
N ARG A 483 -1.60 15.99 8.11
CA ARG A 483 -2.95 16.58 8.12
C ARG A 483 -4.03 15.60 7.68
N ARG A 484 -3.73 14.74 6.71
CA ARG A 484 -4.67 13.70 6.24
C ARG A 484 -4.78 12.57 7.23
N LYS A 485 -3.66 12.14 7.78
CA LYS A 485 -3.66 11.14 8.84
C LYS A 485 -4.46 11.63 10.05
N PHE A 486 -4.36 12.92 10.35
CA PHE A 486 -5.12 13.60 11.39
C PHE A 486 -6.63 13.61 11.14
N ARG A 487 -7.09 13.53 9.88
CA ARG A 487 -8.52 13.34 9.59
C ARG A 487 -9.05 12.05 10.22
N ASP A 488 -8.31 10.95 10.04
CA ASP A 488 -8.72 9.65 10.54
C ASP A 488 -8.66 9.65 12.07
N ILE A 489 -7.58 10.19 12.64
CA ILE A 489 -7.41 10.40 14.09
C ILE A 489 -8.54 11.25 14.68
N GLY A 490 -8.93 12.34 14.00
CA GLY A 490 -10.01 13.21 14.43
C GLY A 490 -11.37 12.53 14.39
N VAL A 491 -11.60 11.64 13.43
CA VAL A 491 -12.82 10.79 13.39
C VAL A 491 -12.79 9.78 14.54
N ILE A 492 -11.67 9.08 14.75
CA ILE A 492 -11.54 8.04 15.78
C ILE A 492 -11.65 8.65 17.19
N ALA A 493 -10.98 9.78 17.45
CA ALA A 493 -11.09 10.52 18.71
C ALA A 493 -12.47 11.18 18.91
N GLY A 494 -13.33 11.15 17.89
CA GLY A 494 -14.66 11.74 17.89
C GLY A 494 -14.65 13.27 17.91
N LEU A 495 -13.60 13.92 17.41
CA LEU A 495 -13.56 15.37 17.22
C LEU A 495 -14.56 15.84 16.16
N VAL A 496 -14.93 14.97 15.22
CA VAL A 496 -15.86 15.32 14.14
C VAL A 496 -16.89 14.21 13.96
N PHE A 497 -18.18 14.56 13.92
CA PHE A 497 -19.27 13.61 13.79
C PHE A 497 -19.57 13.25 12.32
N THR A 498 -19.49 11.97 11.95
CA THR A 498 -19.62 11.50 10.55
C THR A 498 -21.06 11.37 10.03
N GLY A 499 -22.07 11.52 10.89
CA GLY A 499 -23.48 11.46 10.53
C GLY A 499 -24.18 10.18 11.00
N TYR A 500 -25.45 10.04 10.64
CA TYR A 500 -26.28 8.90 11.02
C TYR A 500 -26.36 7.86 9.89
N PRO A 501 -26.64 6.58 10.18
CA PRO A 501 -26.93 5.58 9.15
C PRO A 501 -27.99 6.08 8.15
N GLY A 502 -27.68 6.01 6.85
CA GLY A 502 -28.55 6.52 5.78
C GLY A 502 -28.59 8.05 5.62
N LYS A 503 -27.98 8.81 6.55
CA LYS A 503 -27.83 10.28 6.51
C LYS A 503 -26.42 10.68 6.92
N VAL A 504 -25.44 10.24 6.12
CA VAL A 504 -24.03 10.56 6.32
C VAL A 504 -23.80 12.04 6.07
N VAL A 505 -23.02 12.70 6.94
CA VAL A 505 -22.60 14.08 6.70
C VAL A 505 -21.71 14.09 5.45
N LYS A 506 -21.95 15.01 4.52
CA LYS A 506 -21.13 15.11 3.31
C LYS A 506 -19.66 15.25 3.71
N THR A 507 -18.79 14.38 3.18
CA THR A 507 -17.35 14.27 3.49
C THR A 507 -16.63 15.62 3.52
N LYS A 508 -17.07 16.55 2.68
CA LYS A 508 -16.61 17.95 2.63
C LYS A 508 -16.65 18.68 3.98
N HIS A 509 -17.71 18.52 4.77
CA HIS A 509 -17.84 19.18 6.08
C HIS A 509 -16.94 18.54 7.13
N LEU A 510 -16.75 17.21 7.05
CA LEU A 510 -15.88 16.49 7.98
C LEU A 510 -14.42 16.92 7.80
N GLN A 511 -13.95 16.96 6.56
CA GLN A 511 -12.57 17.34 6.25
C GLN A 511 -12.26 18.80 6.50
N SER A 512 -13.20 19.72 6.25
CA SER A 512 -12.96 21.13 6.57
C SER A 512 -12.79 21.35 8.08
N SER A 513 -13.52 20.59 8.90
CA SER A 513 -13.40 20.67 10.36
C SER A 513 -12.09 20.04 10.85
N THR A 514 -11.72 18.84 10.38
CA THR A 514 -10.45 18.22 10.80
C THR A 514 -9.22 19.01 10.34
N GLN A 515 -9.26 19.61 9.14
CA GLN A 515 -8.19 20.45 8.65
C GLN A 515 -8.04 21.72 9.50
N LEU A 516 -9.14 22.37 9.87
CA LEU A 516 -9.10 23.54 10.75
C LEU A 516 -8.50 23.17 12.11
N LEU A 517 -8.94 22.05 12.71
CA LEU A 517 -8.42 21.56 13.98
C LEU A 517 -6.92 21.25 13.89
N PHE A 518 -6.47 20.63 12.80
CA PHE A 518 -5.05 20.38 12.56
C PHE A 518 -4.23 21.67 12.52
N GLU A 519 -4.69 22.68 11.78
CA GLU A 519 -3.98 23.98 11.72
C GLU A 519 -3.94 24.67 13.08
N VAL A 520 -5.06 24.66 13.82
CA VAL A 520 -5.12 25.24 15.17
C VAL A 520 -4.13 24.53 16.10
N PHE A 521 -4.09 23.20 16.11
CA PHE A 521 -3.13 22.47 16.93
C PHE A 521 -1.69 22.73 16.48
N LYS A 522 -1.42 22.72 15.18
CA LYS A 522 -0.08 23.02 14.67
C LYS A 522 0.43 24.41 15.10
N ASP A 523 -0.44 25.41 15.06
CA ASP A 523 -0.06 26.80 15.30
C ASP A 523 -0.07 27.19 16.79
N TYR A 524 -0.91 26.54 17.61
CA TYR A 524 -1.15 26.93 19.01
C TYR A 524 -0.91 25.83 20.05
N GLU A 525 -0.86 24.55 19.67
CA GLU A 525 -0.63 23.38 20.56
C GLU A 525 0.26 22.31 19.88
N PRO A 526 1.53 22.61 19.59
CA PRO A 526 2.43 21.65 18.93
C PRO A 526 2.69 20.37 19.75
N ASP A 527 2.42 20.42 21.06
CA ASP A 527 2.49 19.32 22.02
C ASP A 527 1.21 18.48 22.09
N ASN A 528 0.16 18.84 21.35
CA ASN A 528 -1.09 18.08 21.30
C ASN A 528 -0.84 16.63 20.87
N LEU A 529 -1.24 15.67 21.70
CA LEU A 529 -0.95 14.25 21.48
C LEU A 529 -1.55 13.70 20.17
N LEU A 530 -2.74 14.17 19.76
CA LEU A 530 -3.36 13.74 18.49
C LEU A 530 -2.62 14.30 17.28
N LEU A 531 -2.07 15.52 17.38
CA LEU A 531 -1.22 16.10 16.35
C LEU A 531 0.09 15.32 16.22
N GLN A 532 0.76 15.05 17.34
CA GLN A 532 2.00 14.26 17.37
C GLN A 532 1.78 12.84 16.84
N GLN A 533 0.65 12.21 17.20
CA GLN A 533 0.25 10.91 16.66
C GLN A 533 0.12 10.96 15.13
N ALA A 534 -0.45 12.02 14.56
CA ALA A 534 -0.61 12.13 13.11
C ALA A 534 0.74 12.16 12.38
N TYR A 535 1.72 12.89 12.91
CA TYR A 535 3.08 12.86 12.39
C TYR A 535 3.74 11.50 12.59
N ARG A 536 3.69 10.94 13.81
CA ARG A 536 4.29 9.63 14.12
C ARG A 536 3.76 8.53 13.20
N GLU A 537 2.45 8.38 13.07
CA GLU A 537 1.87 7.35 12.21
C GLU A 537 2.16 7.57 10.72
N THR A 538 2.37 8.82 10.30
CA THR A 538 2.80 9.11 8.92
C THR A 538 4.21 8.59 8.67
N PHE A 539 5.17 8.89 9.56
CA PHE A 539 6.55 8.46 9.41
C PHE A 539 6.72 6.95 9.63
N GLU A 540 6.14 6.41 10.71
CA GLU A 540 6.31 5.00 11.08
C GLU A 540 5.59 4.04 10.14
N HIS A 541 4.38 4.35 9.69
CA HIS A 541 3.54 3.39 8.96
C HIS A 541 3.31 3.73 7.50
N GLN A 542 3.21 5.01 7.12
CA GLN A 542 3.01 5.39 5.73
C GLN A 542 4.33 5.47 4.96
N LEU A 543 5.39 5.98 5.60
CA LEU A 543 6.73 6.05 5.02
C LEU A 543 7.64 4.87 5.42
N GLU A 544 7.23 4.09 6.42
CA GLU A 544 7.98 2.96 6.95
C GLU A 544 9.43 3.36 7.33
N GLU A 545 9.59 4.50 8.01
CA GLU A 545 10.91 5.10 8.30
C GLU A 545 11.89 4.11 8.96
N GLY A 546 11.42 3.25 9.86
CA GLY A 546 12.27 2.22 10.46
C GLY A 546 12.83 1.23 9.43
N ARG A 547 12.02 0.80 8.45
CA ARG A 547 12.47 -0.07 7.35
C ARG A 547 13.38 0.67 6.38
N LEU A 548 13.13 1.95 6.15
CA LEU A 548 13.98 2.80 5.34
C LEU A 548 15.38 2.92 5.95
N ILE A 549 15.48 3.14 7.27
CA ILE A 549 16.78 3.19 7.96
C ILE A 549 17.50 1.86 7.82
N GLN A 550 16.84 0.73 8.08
CA GLN A 550 17.43 -0.61 7.88
C GLN A 550 17.91 -0.84 6.44
N ALA A 551 17.18 -0.33 5.45
CA ALA A 551 17.59 -0.40 4.05
C ALA A 551 18.86 0.42 3.78
N LEU A 552 18.95 1.64 4.33
CA LEU A 552 20.12 2.50 4.20
C LEU A 552 21.34 1.90 4.92
N GLU A 553 21.18 1.40 6.15
CA GLU A 553 22.24 0.68 6.88
C GLU A 553 22.76 -0.52 6.08
N ARG A 554 21.86 -1.27 5.44
CA ARG A 554 22.23 -2.36 4.54
C ARG A 554 23.00 -1.84 3.34
N ILE A 555 22.53 -0.79 2.67
CA ILE A 555 23.20 -0.19 1.50
C ILE A 555 24.59 0.33 1.88
N GLU A 556 24.77 0.97 3.04
CA GLU A 556 26.08 1.42 3.55
C GLU A 556 27.08 0.25 3.72
N SER A 557 26.59 -0.94 4.05
CA SER A 557 27.42 -2.16 4.15
C SER A 557 27.73 -2.83 2.81
N GLN A 558 27.07 -2.41 1.73
CA GLN A 558 27.20 -3.00 0.40
C GLN A 558 28.23 -2.26 -0.46
N THR A 559 28.81 -2.98 -1.42
CA THR A 559 29.59 -2.36 -2.49
C THR A 559 28.63 -1.72 -3.49
N LEU A 560 28.75 -0.41 -3.69
CA LEU A 560 27.97 0.32 -4.69
C LEU A 560 28.48 -0.07 -6.09
N ILE A 561 27.60 -0.68 -6.90
CA ILE A 561 27.90 -1.03 -8.29
C ILE A 561 27.11 -0.10 -9.20
N TRP A 562 27.79 0.92 -9.72
CA TRP A 562 27.23 1.83 -10.71
C TRP A 562 27.54 1.33 -12.14
N LYS A 563 26.51 1.25 -12.98
CA LYS A 563 26.58 0.87 -14.39
C LYS A 563 25.99 1.95 -15.29
N GLU A 564 26.85 2.58 -16.08
CA GLU A 564 26.45 3.41 -17.21
C GLU A 564 26.01 2.51 -18.37
N CYS A 565 24.70 2.43 -18.60
CA CYS A 565 24.09 1.59 -19.61
C CYS A 565 23.77 2.41 -20.87
N GLU A 566 23.90 1.82 -22.05
CA GLU A 566 23.55 2.50 -23.31
C GLU A 566 22.02 2.63 -23.50
N LYS A 567 21.27 1.68 -22.95
CA LYS A 567 19.82 1.55 -23.12
C LYS A 567 19.15 0.96 -21.88
N PRO A 568 17.82 1.08 -21.75
CA PRO A 568 17.09 0.43 -20.67
C PRO A 568 17.39 -1.07 -20.59
N THR A 569 17.70 -1.51 -19.39
CA THR A 569 17.92 -2.91 -18.99
C THR A 569 16.59 -3.64 -18.73
N PRO A 570 16.56 -4.97 -18.72
CA PRO A 570 15.38 -5.72 -18.29
C PRO A 570 14.89 -5.38 -16.88
N PHE A 571 15.79 -5.07 -15.93
CA PHE A 571 15.40 -4.70 -14.56
C PHE A 571 14.81 -3.29 -14.47
N SER A 572 15.29 -2.36 -15.28
CA SER A 572 14.75 -0.99 -15.28
C SER A 572 13.36 -0.92 -15.92
N PHE A 573 13.06 -1.84 -16.84
CA PHE A 573 11.84 -1.79 -17.63
C PHE A 573 10.54 -1.79 -16.80
N PRO A 574 10.34 -2.64 -15.78
CA PRO A 574 9.19 -2.56 -14.87
C PRO A 574 9.06 -1.23 -14.11
N ILE A 575 10.16 -0.54 -13.83
CA ILE A 575 10.16 0.75 -13.09
C ILE A 575 9.78 1.89 -14.06
N ILE A 576 10.44 1.94 -15.21
CA ILE A 576 10.15 2.93 -16.28
C ILE A 576 8.70 2.77 -16.76
N THR A 577 8.22 1.54 -16.98
CA THR A 577 6.87 1.30 -17.50
C THR A 577 5.77 1.65 -16.50
N ASP A 578 6.03 1.58 -15.19
CA ASP A 578 5.11 2.14 -14.19
C ASP A 578 4.94 3.66 -14.39
N ARG A 579 6.01 4.41 -14.73
CA ARG A 579 5.93 5.82 -15.14
C ARG A 579 5.25 6.04 -16.50
N LEU A 580 5.32 5.07 -17.41
CA LEU A 580 4.65 5.16 -18.72
C LEU A 580 3.15 4.82 -18.67
N ARG A 581 2.71 3.94 -17.76
CA ARG A 581 1.29 3.71 -17.40
C ARG A 581 0.65 4.98 -16.89
N GLU A 582 1.47 5.70 -16.16
CA GLU A 582 1.22 7.04 -15.76
C GLU A 582 1.06 7.88 -17.06
N LYS A 583 2.03 8.00 -17.99
CA LYS A 583 1.86 8.77 -19.28
C LYS A 583 0.75 8.34 -20.28
N LEU A 584 -0.15 9.26 -20.67
CA LEU A 584 -1.12 9.05 -21.77
C LEU A 584 -0.48 9.10 -23.16
N SER A 585 -0.98 8.21 -24.04
CA SER A 585 -0.75 8.16 -25.50
C SER A 585 -2.06 7.76 -26.20
N SER A 586 -2.20 8.07 -27.49
CA SER A 586 -3.25 7.50 -28.36
C SER A 586 -2.98 6.05 -28.75
N GLU A 587 -1.74 5.61 -28.56
CA GLU A 587 -1.32 4.21 -28.68
C GLU A 587 -1.55 3.50 -27.35
N THR A 588 -2.01 2.25 -27.40
CA THR A 588 -2.14 1.43 -26.21
C THR A 588 -0.78 1.26 -25.53
N LEU A 589 -0.76 1.07 -24.21
CA LEU A 589 0.49 0.81 -23.47
C LEU A 589 1.26 -0.37 -24.07
N ALA A 590 0.55 -1.40 -24.53
CA ALA A 590 1.13 -2.57 -25.19
C ALA A 590 1.85 -2.20 -26.50
N GLU A 591 1.25 -1.37 -27.35
CA GLU A 591 1.87 -0.92 -28.61
C GLU A 591 3.14 -0.09 -28.38
N ARG A 592 3.12 0.80 -27.38
CA ARG A 592 4.29 1.62 -27.02
C ARG A 592 5.44 0.76 -26.54
N ILE A 593 5.12 -0.19 -25.67
CA ILE A 593 6.12 -1.09 -25.11
C ILE A 593 6.67 -2.01 -26.20
N ALA A 594 5.83 -2.56 -27.09
CA ALA A 594 6.29 -3.34 -28.23
C ALA A 594 7.27 -2.55 -29.11
N LYS A 595 7.00 -1.26 -29.38
CA LYS A 595 7.94 -0.38 -30.11
C LYS A 595 9.24 -0.12 -29.35
N MET A 596 9.17 0.14 -28.04
CA MET A 596 10.34 0.32 -27.19
C MET A 596 11.22 -0.94 -27.19
N THR A 597 10.62 -2.10 -26.88
CA THR A 597 11.30 -3.39 -26.88
C THR A 597 11.90 -3.71 -28.25
N ALA A 598 11.18 -3.48 -29.36
CA ALA A 598 11.71 -3.67 -30.71
C ALA A 598 12.90 -2.73 -31.02
N SER A 599 12.93 -1.52 -30.45
CA SER A 599 14.06 -0.61 -30.60
C SER A 599 15.28 -1.02 -29.75
N TYR A 600 15.08 -1.75 -28.65
CA TYR A 600 16.14 -2.17 -27.72
C TYR A 600 16.66 -3.60 -27.96
N LEU A 601 15.91 -4.41 -28.70
CA LEU A 601 16.30 -5.74 -29.18
C LEU A 601 17.22 -5.70 -30.40
N LYS A 602 17.33 -4.55 -31.09
CA LYS A 602 18.45 -4.24 -31.98
C LYS A 602 19.68 -3.90 -31.15
#